data_AF-A0AAW9Q5V6-F1
#
_entry.id   AF-A0AAW9Q5V6-F1
#
_cell.length_a   1.000
_cell.length_b   1.000
_cell.length_c   1.000
_cell.angle_alpha   90.00
_cell.angle_beta   90.00
_cell.angle_gamma   90.00
#
_symmetry.space_group_name_H-M   'P 1'
#
loop_
_entity.id
_entity.type
_entity.pdbx_description
1 polymer ?
#
loop_
_entity_poly.entity_id
_entity_poly.type
_entity_poly.pdbx_seq_one_letter_code
_entity_poly.pdbx_strand_id
1 'polypeptide(L)'
;MNSSQEILRLQDLLPASWRMKTTIKAKTDQQSVIASTPLLPWASIVQVSINFRIWSQLSEANRDLLLLREVGWRQESKWLKIGVYQSLALLSIGGGVVELVQGDVTGIAIALLLGTVAVNQVWRKNQGSQIQIDADLEALRAAQRRGYTEESAARALLEAIPAAAKLEGRYIPEFIELLRCQNLRAIAGLSSVTVPSNSE
;
A
#
# COMPACT_ATOMS: atom_id res chain seq x y z
N MET A 1 -26.28 -9.88 5.64
CA MET A 1 -25.32 -10.51 4.70
C MET A 1 -24.87 -11.84 5.28
N ASN A 2 -24.79 -12.90 4.47
CA ASN A 2 -24.31 -14.22 4.91
C ASN A 2 -22.78 -14.28 4.76
N SER A 3 -22.05 -14.31 5.88
CA SER A 3 -20.59 -14.27 5.88
C SER A 3 -19.95 -15.44 5.13
N SER A 4 -20.52 -16.65 5.19
CA SER A 4 -19.97 -17.82 4.52
C SER A 4 -20.06 -17.70 3.00
N GLN A 5 -21.20 -17.22 2.50
CA GLN A 5 -21.39 -16.95 1.06
C GLN A 5 -20.46 -15.83 0.58
N GLU A 6 -20.33 -14.76 1.36
CA GLU A 6 -19.43 -13.66 1.03
C GLU A 6 -17.96 -14.10 1.02
N ILE A 7 -17.54 -14.95 1.96
CA ILE A 7 -16.19 -15.53 1.96
C ILE A 7 -15.92 -16.31 0.67
N LEU A 8 -16.87 -17.13 0.21
CA LEU A 8 -16.73 -17.86 -1.05
C LEU A 8 -16.62 -16.92 -2.23
N ARG A 9 -17.49 -15.89 -2.32
CA ARG A 9 -17.43 -14.86 -3.37
C ARG A 9 -16.08 -14.14 -3.38
N LEU A 10 -15.58 -13.74 -2.20
CA LEU A 10 -14.30 -13.05 -2.04
C LEU A 10 -13.12 -13.96 -2.39
N GLN A 11 -13.16 -15.24 -2.02
CA GLN A 11 -12.18 -16.20 -2.51
C GLN A 11 -12.26 -16.30 -4.02
N ASP A 12 -13.47 -16.39 -4.58
CA ASP A 12 -13.72 -16.48 -6.00
C ASP A 12 -13.26 -15.26 -6.80
N LEU A 13 -13.13 -14.09 -6.17
CA LEU A 13 -12.55 -12.88 -6.74
C LEU A 13 -11.03 -12.95 -6.92
N LEU A 14 -10.30 -13.59 -6.00
CA LEU A 14 -8.83 -13.60 -6.01
C LEU A 14 -8.25 -14.30 -7.25
N PRO A 15 -7.13 -13.82 -7.81
CA PRO A 15 -6.32 -14.59 -8.76
C PRO A 15 -5.93 -15.95 -8.16
N ALA A 16 -5.81 -16.98 -8.99
CA ALA A 16 -5.50 -18.35 -8.53
C ALA A 16 -4.24 -18.41 -7.64
N SER A 17 -3.18 -17.69 -8.02
CA SER A 17 -1.92 -17.61 -7.28
C SER A 17 -2.07 -17.02 -5.87
N TRP A 18 -3.05 -16.11 -5.68
CA TRP A 18 -3.33 -15.48 -4.39
C TRP A 18 -4.30 -16.32 -3.57
N ARG A 19 -5.30 -16.93 -4.22
CA ARG A 19 -6.32 -17.76 -3.55
C ARG A 19 -5.68 -18.89 -2.76
N MET A 20 -4.72 -19.61 -3.35
CA MET A 20 -4.03 -20.73 -2.68
C MET A 20 -3.20 -20.30 -1.46
N LYS A 21 -2.88 -19.00 -1.34
CA LYS A 21 -2.03 -18.43 -0.29
C LYS A 21 -2.80 -17.51 0.65
N THR A 22 -4.13 -17.51 0.61
CA THR A 22 -4.96 -16.58 1.37
C THR A 22 -6.10 -17.31 2.06
N THR A 23 -6.22 -17.09 3.37
CA THR A 23 -7.35 -17.57 4.18
C THR A 23 -8.15 -16.38 4.68
N ILE A 24 -9.46 -16.36 4.40
CA ILE A 24 -10.37 -15.30 4.85
C ILE A 24 -11.12 -15.80 6.10
N LYS A 25 -11.12 -15.01 7.17
CA LYS A 25 -11.82 -15.30 8.43
C LYS A 25 -12.73 -14.14 8.83
N ALA A 26 -13.90 -14.49 9.36
CA ALA A 26 -14.77 -13.52 10.03
C ALA A 26 -14.17 -13.14 11.38
N LYS A 27 -14.11 -11.83 11.68
CA LYS A 27 -13.67 -11.29 12.96
C LYS A 27 -14.52 -10.09 13.32
N THR A 28 -15.59 -10.28 14.10
CA THR A 28 -16.59 -9.22 14.37
C THR A 28 -16.18 -8.22 15.46
N ASP A 29 -15.20 -8.60 16.28
CA ASP A 29 -14.62 -7.86 17.39
C ASP A 29 -13.54 -6.85 16.97
N GLN A 30 -12.99 -6.98 15.75
CA GLN A 30 -12.00 -6.03 15.27
C GLN A 30 -12.67 -4.71 14.86
N GLN A 31 -12.03 -3.58 15.14
CA GLN A 31 -12.52 -2.26 14.72
C GLN A 31 -12.32 -2.03 13.22
N SER A 32 -11.27 -2.62 12.62
CA SER A 32 -10.97 -2.47 11.20
C SER A 32 -11.98 -3.21 10.30
N VAL A 33 -12.29 -2.61 9.16
CA VAL A 33 -13.17 -3.23 8.16
C VAL A 33 -12.54 -4.53 7.63
N ILE A 34 -11.25 -4.44 7.31
CA ILE A 34 -10.42 -5.53 6.81
C ILE A 34 -9.01 -5.37 7.39
N ALA A 35 -8.37 -6.48 7.75
CA ALA A 35 -6.98 -6.47 8.16
C ALA A 35 -6.34 -7.79 7.78
N SER A 36 -5.04 -7.77 7.46
CA SER A 36 -4.28 -8.98 7.21
C SER A 36 -3.11 -9.14 8.16
N THR A 37 -2.78 -10.38 8.49
CA THR A 37 -1.60 -10.71 9.29
C THR A 37 -0.32 -10.36 8.52
N PRO A 38 0.67 -9.71 9.15
CA PRO A 38 2.00 -9.58 8.57
C PRO A 38 2.55 -10.97 8.21
N LEU A 39 3.17 -11.07 7.05
CA LEU A 39 3.84 -12.31 6.63
C LEU A 39 5.21 -12.35 7.27
N LEU A 40 5.40 -13.31 8.18
CA LEU A 40 6.71 -13.64 8.71
C LEU A 40 7.54 -14.33 7.62
N PRO A 41 8.88 -14.28 7.68
CA PRO A 41 9.75 -14.86 6.64
C PRO A 41 9.48 -16.34 6.32
N TRP A 42 8.99 -17.10 7.31
CA TRP A 42 8.65 -18.52 7.19
C TRP A 42 7.16 -18.78 6.92
N ALA A 43 6.32 -17.74 6.89
CA ALA A 43 4.89 -17.87 6.65
C ALA A 43 4.56 -17.66 5.17
N SER A 44 3.94 -18.67 4.56
CA SER A 44 3.54 -18.62 3.14
C SER A 44 2.09 -18.15 2.94
N ILE A 45 1.25 -18.28 3.97
CA ILE A 45 -0.20 -18.02 3.96
C ILE A 45 -0.51 -16.67 4.62
N VAL A 46 -1.28 -15.84 3.91
CA VAL A 46 -1.87 -14.60 4.42
C VAL A 46 -3.21 -14.93 5.07
N GLN A 47 -3.40 -14.54 6.34
CA GLN A 47 -4.73 -14.55 6.94
C GLN A 47 -5.34 -13.15 6.84
N VAL A 48 -6.49 -13.04 6.16
CA VAL A 48 -7.30 -11.82 6.07
C VAL A 48 -8.49 -11.97 7.02
N SER A 49 -8.61 -11.04 7.95
CA SER A 49 -9.71 -10.93 8.90
C SER A 49 -10.67 -9.83 8.43
N ILE A 50 -11.96 -10.14 8.32
CA ILE A 50 -13.00 -9.17 7.89
C ILE A 50 -14.03 -9.01 8.98
N ASN A 51 -14.38 -7.75 9.30
CA ASN A 51 -15.51 -7.45 10.17
C ASN A 51 -16.78 -7.37 9.32
N PHE A 52 -17.46 -8.51 9.15
CA PHE A 52 -18.64 -8.60 8.28
C PHE A 52 -19.82 -7.72 8.72
N ARG A 53 -19.84 -7.23 9.97
CA ARG A 53 -20.85 -6.28 10.45
C ARG A 53 -20.74 -4.95 9.69
N ILE A 54 -19.55 -4.38 9.63
CA ILE A 54 -19.30 -3.10 8.96
C ILE A 54 -18.96 -3.28 7.47
N TRP A 55 -18.35 -4.40 7.06
CA TRP A 55 -18.11 -4.78 5.65
C TRP A 55 -19.38 -4.70 4.81
N SER A 56 -20.53 -5.12 5.39
CA SER A 56 -21.81 -5.16 4.68
C SER A 56 -22.35 -3.79 4.27
N GLN A 57 -21.83 -2.71 4.86
CA GLN A 57 -22.21 -1.32 4.55
C GLN A 57 -21.49 -0.77 3.32
N LEU A 58 -20.44 -1.45 2.85
CA LEU A 58 -19.73 -1.10 1.63
C LEU A 58 -20.42 -1.70 0.41
N SER A 59 -20.37 -0.98 -0.72
CA SER A 59 -20.77 -1.52 -2.02
C SER A 59 -19.92 -2.73 -2.40
N GLU A 60 -20.43 -3.60 -3.27
CA GLU A 60 -19.69 -4.78 -3.69
C GLU A 60 -18.34 -4.45 -4.34
N ALA A 61 -18.31 -3.44 -5.22
CA ALA A 61 -17.06 -2.97 -5.83
C ALA A 61 -16.05 -2.48 -4.78
N ASN A 62 -16.50 -1.75 -3.75
CA ASN A 62 -15.61 -1.27 -2.69
C ASN A 62 -15.05 -2.44 -1.88
N ARG A 63 -15.88 -3.44 -1.58
CA ARG A 63 -15.46 -4.69 -0.91
C ARG A 63 -14.42 -5.44 -1.74
N ASP A 64 -14.65 -5.56 -3.04
CA ASP A 64 -13.75 -6.26 -3.96
C ASP A 64 -12.38 -5.62 -3.99
N LEU A 65 -12.34 -4.31 -4.20
CA LEU A 65 -11.09 -3.58 -4.33
C LEU A 65 -10.32 -3.49 -3.02
N LEU A 66 -11.01 -3.38 -1.87
CA LEU A 66 -10.34 -3.48 -0.56
C LEU A 66 -9.70 -4.85 -0.33
N LEU A 67 -10.39 -5.94 -0.70
CA LEU A 67 -9.83 -7.28 -0.57
C LEU A 67 -8.62 -7.46 -1.49
N LEU A 68 -8.77 -7.14 -2.78
CA LEU A 68 -7.70 -7.31 -3.78
C LEU A 68 -6.45 -6.52 -3.37
N ARG A 69 -6.63 -5.28 -2.90
CA ARG A 69 -5.54 -4.46 -2.38
C ARG A 69 -4.92 -5.10 -1.15
N GLU A 70 -5.71 -5.50 -0.16
CA GLU A 70 -5.16 -6.04 1.10
C GLU A 70 -4.33 -7.30 0.86
N VAL A 71 -4.81 -8.18 -0.01
CA VAL A 71 -4.08 -9.39 -0.41
C VAL A 71 -2.86 -9.04 -1.27
N GLY A 72 -3.01 -8.15 -2.25
CA GLY A 72 -1.93 -7.68 -3.12
C GLY A 72 -0.78 -7.06 -2.32
N TRP A 73 -1.11 -6.15 -1.40
CA TRP A 73 -0.17 -5.55 -0.46
C TRP A 73 0.67 -6.61 0.25
N ARG A 74 0.04 -7.68 0.77
CA ARG A 74 0.77 -8.74 1.48
C ARG A 74 1.61 -9.61 0.55
N GLN A 75 1.11 -9.97 -0.62
CA GLN A 75 1.87 -10.80 -1.55
C GLN A 75 3.08 -10.05 -2.12
N GLU A 76 2.96 -8.75 -2.39
CA GLU A 76 4.07 -7.90 -2.87
C GLU A 76 5.02 -7.48 -1.74
N SER A 77 4.51 -7.25 -0.53
CA SER A 77 5.34 -6.95 0.66
C SER A 77 6.29 -8.08 1.06
N LYS A 78 6.13 -9.31 0.53
CA LYS A 78 7.10 -10.41 0.73
C LYS A 78 8.50 -10.08 0.22
N TRP A 79 8.62 -9.07 -0.65
CA TRP A 79 9.85 -8.65 -1.27
C TRP A 79 9.94 -7.13 -1.26
N LEU A 80 10.17 -6.54 -0.07
CA LEU A 80 11.05 -5.37 -0.02
C LEU A 80 12.17 -5.64 -1.02
N LYS A 81 12.23 -4.83 -2.09
CA LYS A 81 13.22 -4.86 -3.16
C LYS A 81 14.61 -4.54 -2.58
N ILE A 82 15.10 -5.39 -1.68
CA ILE A 82 16.41 -5.34 -1.02
C ILE A 82 17.52 -5.55 -2.06
N GLY A 83 17.20 -6.08 -3.24
CA GLY A 83 18.21 -6.56 -4.20
C GLY A 83 18.83 -5.55 -5.16
N VAL A 84 18.33 -4.33 -5.35
CA VAL A 84 18.84 -3.45 -6.45
C VAL A 84 19.19 -2.03 -6.02
N TYR A 85 18.45 -1.40 -5.11
CA TYR A 85 18.72 0.00 -4.72
C TYR A 85 19.65 0.16 -3.51
N GLN A 86 19.85 -0.90 -2.71
CA GLN A 86 20.78 -0.88 -1.58
C GLN A 86 22.25 -1.01 -2.02
N SER A 87 22.54 -1.47 -3.24
CA SER A 87 23.89 -1.46 -3.81
C SER A 87 24.31 -0.11 -4.37
N LEU A 88 23.36 0.74 -4.81
CA LEU A 88 23.68 2.06 -5.38
C LEU A 88 23.89 3.14 -4.31
N ALA A 89 23.16 3.07 -3.19
CA ALA A 89 23.32 4.00 -2.08
C ALA A 89 24.67 3.89 -1.35
N LEU A 90 25.34 2.73 -1.46
CA LEU A 90 26.71 2.54 -0.93
C LEU A 90 27.79 3.17 -1.82
N LEU A 91 27.51 3.38 -3.11
CA LEU A 91 28.46 3.99 -4.06
C LEU A 91 28.42 5.53 -4.01
N SER A 92 27.28 6.14 -3.71
CA SER A 92 27.15 7.61 -3.64
C SER A 92 27.73 8.24 -2.37
N ILE A 93 27.96 7.47 -1.29
CA ILE A 93 28.71 7.94 -0.12
C ILE A 93 30.22 8.01 -0.41
N GLY A 94 30.72 7.28 -1.42
CA GLY A 94 32.13 7.30 -1.81
C GLY A 94 32.52 8.45 -2.76
N GLY A 95 31.55 9.08 -3.45
CA GLY A 95 31.83 10.06 -4.51
C GLY A 95 31.72 11.55 -4.10
N GLY A 96 31.06 11.85 -2.97
CA GLY A 96 30.72 13.23 -2.58
C GLY A 96 31.64 13.89 -1.55
N VAL A 97 32.95 13.62 -1.58
CA VAL A 97 33.93 14.20 -0.62
C VAL A 97 35.07 14.96 -1.31
N VAL A 98 34.98 15.21 -2.62
CA VAL A 98 36.00 16.04 -3.29
C VAL A 98 35.48 17.46 -3.44
N GLU A 99 36.16 18.37 -2.74
CA GLU A 99 36.05 19.83 -2.73
C GLU A 99 34.99 20.49 -1.83
N LEU A 100 35.30 20.63 -0.54
CA LEU A 100 34.98 21.85 0.21
C LEU A 100 36.07 22.12 1.27
N VAL A 101 37.20 22.61 0.79
CA VAL A 101 38.34 23.10 1.58
C VAL A 101 38.05 24.55 1.95
N GLN A 102 37.74 24.85 3.23
CA GLN A 102 38.18 26.04 4.02
C GLN A 102 37.29 26.53 5.21
N GLY A 103 36.23 25.84 5.65
CA GLY A 103 35.42 26.37 6.76
C GLY A 103 34.91 25.31 7.74
N ASP A 104 35.41 25.33 8.98
CA ASP A 104 34.93 24.64 10.19
C ASP A 104 34.59 23.13 10.10
N VAL A 105 35.55 22.32 10.56
CA VAL A 105 35.50 20.84 10.56
C VAL A 105 34.44 20.26 11.50
N THR A 106 34.03 20.98 12.55
CA THR A 106 33.10 20.47 13.58
C THR A 106 31.62 20.63 13.19
N GLY A 107 31.26 21.69 12.46
CA GLY A 107 29.89 21.88 11.96
C GLY A 107 29.52 20.93 10.82
N ILE A 108 30.51 20.57 9.99
CA ILE A 108 30.34 19.71 8.81
C ILE A 108 30.00 18.25 9.20
N ALA A 109 30.66 17.70 10.22
CA ALA A 109 30.41 16.32 10.66
C ALA A 109 28.97 16.14 11.18
N ILE A 110 28.47 17.10 11.96
CA ILE A 110 27.09 17.09 12.48
C ILE A 110 26.09 17.30 11.34
N ALA A 111 26.37 18.20 10.39
CA ALA A 111 25.51 18.41 9.23
C ALA A 111 25.44 17.19 8.29
N LEU A 112 26.55 16.48 8.07
CA LEU A 112 26.58 15.23 7.30
C LEU A 112 25.84 14.10 8.01
N LEU A 113 25.99 13.98 9.34
CA LEU A 113 25.24 13.00 10.13
C LEU A 113 23.74 13.30 10.14
N LEU A 114 23.34 14.56 10.34
CA LEU A 114 21.93 14.94 10.34
C LEU A 114 21.31 14.85 8.94
N GLY A 115 22.05 15.24 7.91
CA GLY A 115 21.63 15.12 6.51
C GLY A 115 21.41 13.67 6.08
N THR A 116 22.34 12.76 6.42
CA THR A 116 22.17 11.33 6.12
C THR A 116 21.00 10.70 6.86
N VAL A 117 20.77 11.05 8.13
CA VAL A 117 19.60 10.57 8.90
C VAL A 117 18.30 11.11 8.33
N ALA A 118 18.22 12.39 7.97
CA ALA A 118 17.04 13.01 7.38
C ALA A 118 16.70 12.42 6.01
N VAL A 119 17.70 12.25 5.13
CA VAL A 119 17.53 11.60 3.82
C VAL A 119 17.06 10.16 3.99
N ASN A 120 17.65 9.40 4.92
CA ASN A 120 17.25 8.02 5.19
C ASN A 120 15.80 7.93 5.74
N GLN A 121 15.40 8.87 6.60
CA GLN A 121 14.04 8.92 7.12
C GLN A 121 13.01 9.25 6.03
N VAL A 122 13.29 10.23 5.17
CA VAL A 122 12.45 10.57 4.01
C VAL A 122 12.39 9.42 3.02
N TRP A 123 13.53 8.78 2.72
CA TRP A 123 13.59 7.64 1.82
C TRP A 123 12.78 6.45 2.34
N ARG A 124 12.92 6.09 3.62
CA ARG A 124 12.09 5.03 4.24
C ARG A 124 10.60 5.36 4.21
N LYS A 125 10.21 6.62 4.44
CA LYS A 125 8.81 7.06 4.38
C LYS A 125 8.27 7.04 2.95
N ASN A 126 9.07 7.45 1.97
CA ASN A 126 8.71 7.42 0.56
C ASN A 126 8.60 5.99 0.04
N GLN A 127 9.49 5.08 0.46
CA GLN A 127 9.34 3.65 0.17
C GLN A 127 8.04 3.10 0.74
N GLY A 128 7.73 3.43 2.00
CA GLY A 128 6.46 3.02 2.62
C GLY A 128 5.25 3.50 1.82
N SER A 129 5.31 4.72 1.27
CA SER A 129 4.26 5.29 0.43
C SER A 129 4.18 4.65 -0.96
N GLN A 130 5.34 4.37 -1.59
CA GLN A 130 5.40 3.77 -2.91
C GLN A 130 4.88 2.34 -2.92
N ILE A 131 5.23 1.52 -1.92
CA ILE A 131 4.72 0.14 -1.84
C ILE A 131 3.19 0.18 -1.73
N GLN A 132 2.63 1.19 -1.07
CA GLN A 132 1.18 1.31 -0.87
C GLN A 132 0.46 1.64 -2.19
N ILE A 133 1.09 2.48 -3.01
CA ILE A 133 0.65 2.79 -4.36
C ILE A 133 0.80 1.57 -5.29
N ASP A 134 1.93 0.87 -5.23
CA ASP A 134 2.19 -0.34 -6.02
C ASP A 134 1.12 -1.41 -5.74
N ALA A 135 0.76 -1.61 -4.46
CA ALA A 135 -0.30 -2.53 -4.06
C ALA A 135 -1.69 -2.11 -4.57
N ASP A 136 -1.97 -0.81 -4.66
CA ASP A 136 -3.21 -0.32 -5.28
C ASP A 136 -3.22 -0.67 -6.76
N LEU A 137 -2.13 -0.41 -7.49
CA LEU A 137 -2.00 -0.73 -8.91
C LEU A 137 -2.18 -2.24 -9.18
N GLU A 138 -1.58 -3.10 -8.34
CA GLU A 138 -1.75 -4.54 -8.49
C GLU A 138 -3.19 -4.99 -8.19
N ALA A 139 -3.87 -4.34 -7.25
CA ALA A 139 -5.30 -4.56 -7.01
C ALA A 139 -6.14 -4.21 -8.26
N LEU A 140 -5.84 -3.07 -8.91
CA LEU A 140 -6.52 -2.67 -10.14
C LEU A 140 -6.30 -3.69 -11.27
N ARG A 141 -5.05 -4.14 -11.47
CA ARG A 141 -4.74 -5.20 -12.45
C ARG A 141 -5.47 -6.51 -12.17
N ALA A 142 -5.55 -6.90 -10.90
CA ALA A 142 -6.30 -8.09 -10.49
C ALA A 142 -7.81 -7.92 -10.76
N ALA A 143 -8.36 -6.73 -10.51
CA ALA A 143 -9.77 -6.41 -10.76
C ALA A 143 -10.12 -6.42 -12.26
N GLN A 144 -9.20 -5.98 -13.13
CA GLN A 144 -9.40 -6.00 -14.58
C GLN A 144 -9.64 -7.41 -15.12
N ARG A 145 -8.97 -8.43 -14.56
CA ARG A 145 -9.20 -9.84 -14.89
C ARG A 145 -10.61 -10.34 -14.51
N ARG A 146 -11.37 -9.53 -13.77
CA ARG A 146 -12.74 -9.78 -13.32
C ARG A 146 -13.77 -8.88 -14.00
N GLY A 147 -13.37 -8.19 -15.07
CA GLY A 147 -14.27 -7.37 -15.88
C GLY A 147 -14.39 -5.91 -15.45
N TYR A 148 -13.61 -5.47 -14.46
CA TYR A 148 -13.51 -4.04 -14.18
C TYR A 148 -12.67 -3.34 -15.27
N THR A 149 -13.01 -2.10 -15.59
CA THR A 149 -12.09 -1.20 -16.28
C THR A 149 -11.09 -0.62 -15.28
N GLU A 150 -9.95 -0.11 -15.75
CA GLU A 150 -8.99 0.54 -14.85
C GLU A 150 -9.63 1.72 -14.11
N GLU A 151 -10.37 2.56 -14.84
CA GLU A 151 -11.07 3.70 -14.26
C GLU A 151 -12.12 3.28 -13.22
N SER A 152 -12.96 2.28 -13.53
CA SER A 152 -14.01 1.84 -12.61
C SER A 152 -13.43 1.16 -11.36
N ALA A 153 -12.34 0.41 -11.51
CA ALA A 153 -11.59 -0.15 -10.39
C ALA A 153 -10.96 0.97 -9.53
N ALA A 154 -10.35 1.98 -10.16
CA ALA A 154 -9.73 3.10 -9.46
C ALA A 154 -10.77 3.92 -8.68
N ARG A 155 -11.95 4.18 -9.29
CA ARG A 155 -13.07 4.87 -8.61
C ARG A 155 -13.59 4.04 -7.43
N ALA A 156 -13.79 2.74 -7.60
CA ALA A 156 -14.23 1.88 -6.51
C ALA A 156 -13.24 1.88 -5.34
N LEU A 157 -11.94 1.76 -5.59
CA LEU A 157 -10.94 1.82 -4.53
C LEU A 157 -10.84 3.22 -3.89
N LEU A 158 -10.93 4.27 -4.69
CA LEU A 158 -10.96 5.67 -4.23
C LEU A 158 -12.14 5.95 -3.29
N GLU A 159 -13.31 5.39 -3.57
CA GLU A 159 -14.49 5.49 -2.71
C GLU A 159 -14.37 4.59 -1.46
N ALA A 160 -13.76 3.42 -1.63
CA ALA A 160 -13.66 2.43 -0.55
C ALA A 160 -12.77 2.88 0.60
N ILE A 161 -11.64 3.56 0.33
CA ILE A 161 -10.69 4.03 1.35
C ILE A 161 -11.37 4.94 2.39
N PRO A 162 -11.98 6.09 2.03
CA PRO A 162 -12.62 6.96 3.00
C PRO A 162 -13.87 6.33 3.62
N ALA A 163 -14.60 5.50 2.87
CA ALA A 163 -15.74 4.77 3.42
C ALA A 163 -15.31 3.78 4.52
N ALA A 164 -14.22 3.05 4.31
CA ALA A 164 -13.65 2.16 5.31
C ALA A 164 -13.17 2.95 6.54
N ALA A 165 -12.42 4.04 6.36
CA ALA A 165 -11.98 4.90 7.46
C ALA A 165 -13.16 5.37 8.33
N LYS A 166 -14.25 5.82 7.69
CA LYS A 166 -15.47 6.25 8.39
C LYS A 166 -16.11 5.11 9.19
N LEU A 167 -16.19 3.91 8.62
CA LEU A 167 -16.72 2.73 9.31
C LEU A 167 -15.87 2.29 10.50
N GLU A 168 -14.57 2.60 10.45
CA GLU A 168 -13.61 2.37 11.54
C GLU A 168 -13.65 3.47 12.61
N GLY A 169 -14.54 4.46 12.48
CA GLY A 169 -14.68 5.58 13.40
C GLY A 169 -13.68 6.72 13.15
N ARG A 170 -12.98 6.71 12.01
CA ARG A 170 -12.04 7.77 11.60
C ARG A 170 -12.73 8.76 10.68
N TYR A 171 -12.78 10.02 11.08
CA TYR A 171 -13.45 11.09 10.30
C TYR A 171 -12.67 11.50 9.05
N ILE A 172 -11.35 11.30 9.04
CA ILE A 172 -10.45 11.69 7.95
C ILE A 172 -9.49 10.53 7.68
N PRO A 173 -9.23 10.15 6.41
CA PRO A 173 -8.19 9.19 6.08
C PRO A 173 -6.81 9.66 6.54
N GLU A 174 -5.93 8.72 6.86
CA GLU A 174 -4.55 9.03 7.24
C GLU A 174 -3.75 9.58 6.05
N PHE A 175 -2.61 10.22 6.33
CA PHE A 175 -1.77 10.84 5.31
C PHE A 175 -1.45 9.89 4.12
N ILE A 176 -1.12 8.63 4.41
CA ILE A 176 -0.84 7.63 3.36
C ILE A 176 -2.09 7.28 2.56
N GLU A 177 -3.25 7.19 3.21
CA GLU A 177 -4.53 6.96 2.53
C GLU A 177 -4.92 8.15 1.65
N LEU A 178 -4.66 9.39 2.08
CA LEU A 178 -4.88 10.58 1.27
C LEU A 178 -3.98 10.59 0.02
N LEU A 179 -2.71 10.20 0.16
CA LEU A 179 -1.79 10.08 -0.97
C LEU A 179 -2.28 9.02 -1.98
N ARG A 180 -2.71 7.86 -1.49
CA ARG A 180 -3.32 6.80 -2.31
C ARG A 180 -4.56 7.29 -3.05
N CYS A 181 -5.45 7.99 -2.35
CA CYS A 181 -6.64 8.60 -2.95
C CYS A 181 -6.27 9.60 -4.06
N GLN A 182 -5.23 10.41 -3.87
CA GLN A 182 -4.77 11.32 -4.93
C GLN A 182 -4.26 10.57 -6.16
N ASN A 183 -3.48 9.50 -5.97
CA ASN A 183 -3.04 8.65 -7.07
C ASN A 183 -4.22 8.01 -7.82
N LEU A 184 -5.20 7.47 -7.09
CA LEU A 184 -6.39 6.85 -7.67
C LEU A 184 -7.27 7.85 -8.42
N ARG A 185 -7.35 9.11 -7.97
CA ARG A 185 -8.04 10.18 -8.72
C ARG A 185 -7.40 10.43 -10.08
N ALA A 186 -6.07 10.42 -10.16
CA ALA A 186 -5.37 10.58 -11.43
C ALA A 186 -5.70 9.42 -12.38
N ILE A 187 -5.64 8.18 -11.89
CA ILE A 187 -5.98 6.97 -12.68
C ILE A 187 -7.45 6.97 -13.11
N ALA A 188 -8.36 7.43 -12.25
CA ALA A 188 -9.78 7.52 -12.55
C ALA A 188 -10.17 8.64 -13.54
N GLY A 189 -9.19 9.42 -14.03
CA GLY A 189 -9.41 10.58 -14.90
C GLY A 189 -10.05 11.78 -14.18
N LEU A 190 -10.01 11.81 -12.84
CA LEU A 190 -10.66 12.83 -12.00
C LEU A 190 -9.70 13.95 -11.57
N SER A 191 -8.40 13.84 -11.88
CA SER A 191 -7.40 14.87 -11.58
C SER A 191 -6.27 14.85 -12.61
N SER A 192 -5.78 16.02 -13.00
CA SER A 192 -4.57 16.18 -13.82
C SER A 192 -3.28 16.17 -13.00
N VAL A 193 -3.37 16.09 -11.67
CA VAL A 193 -2.22 16.11 -10.76
C VAL A 193 -1.81 14.68 -10.42
N THR A 194 -0.75 14.21 -11.08
CA THR A 194 -0.08 12.94 -10.78
C THR A 194 0.77 13.07 -9.51
N VAL A 195 0.81 12.01 -8.70
CA VAL A 195 1.76 11.94 -7.57
C VAL A 195 3.18 12.00 -8.13
N PRO A 196 4.09 12.81 -7.57
CA PRO A 196 5.47 12.88 -8.05
C PRO A 196 6.11 11.49 -8.03
N SER A 197 6.47 10.96 -9.21
CA SER A 197 7.34 9.80 -9.32
C SER A 197 8.76 10.27 -9.07
N ASN A 198 9.47 9.65 -8.12
CA ASN A 198 10.90 9.87 -7.97
C ASN A 198 11.61 9.23 -9.17
N SER A 199 11.68 9.98 -10.27
CA SER A 199 12.52 9.69 -11.43
C SER A 199 13.62 10.73 -11.47
N GLU A 200 14.75 10.38 -10.85
CA GLU A 200 16.13 10.78 -11.17
C GLU A 200 17.09 9.84 -10.42
#